data_AF-A0A6A3DUX9-F1
#
_entry.id   AF-A0A6A3DUX9-F1
#
_cell.length_a   1.000
_cell.length_b   1.000
_cell.length_c   1.000
_cell.angle_alpha   90.00
_cell.angle_beta   90.00
_cell.angle_gamma   90.00
#
_symmetry.space_group_name_H-M   'P 1'
#
loop_
_entity.id
_entity.type
_entity.pdbx_description
1 polymer ?
#
loop_
_entity_poly.entity_id
_entity_poly.type
_entity_poly.pdbx_seq_one_letter_code
_entity_poly.pdbx_strand_id
1 'polypeptide(L)'
;MFDGDDAMVLLLYEAYKTHSELVRVARRDVHNLLLEEEWRIAMRARHYLTTQCLDVPCPSSWMTLFDCGTDINFLSATSLTR
;
A
#
# COMPACT_ATOMS: atom_id res chain seq x y z
N MET A 1 51.34 20.96 17.08
CA MET A 1 51.06 21.65 15.81
C MET A 1 50.71 20.52 14.85
N PHE A 2 49.43 20.36 14.50
CA PHE A 2 49.07 19.35 13.50
C PHE A 2 49.75 19.75 12.19
N ASP A 3 50.41 18.80 11.53
CA ASP A 3 51.06 19.05 10.24
C ASP A 3 49.98 19.42 9.21
N GLY A 4 50.33 20.24 8.22
CA GLY A 4 49.37 20.72 7.21
C GLY A 4 48.67 19.58 6.47
N ASP A 5 49.36 18.44 6.35
CA ASP A 5 48.86 17.22 5.73
C ASP A 5 47.81 16.50 6.59
N ASP A 6 47.98 16.47 7.92
CA ASP A 6 46.99 15.85 8.83
C ASP A 6 45.65 16.58 8.79
N ALA A 7 45.69 17.92 8.73
CA ALA A 7 44.50 18.75 8.60
C ALA A 7 43.78 18.52 7.26
N MET A 8 44.54 18.35 6.17
CA MET A 8 44.00 18.05 4.85
C MET A 8 43.34 16.67 4.80
N VAL A 9 43.97 15.65 5.40
CA VAL A 9 43.43 14.30 5.48
C VAL A 9 42.10 14.26 6.25
N LEU A 10 42.01 15.00 7.36
CA LEU A 10 40.77 15.13 8.13
C LEU A 10 39.63 15.75 7.30
N LEU A 11 39.90 16.83 6.58
CA LEU A 11 38.90 17.47 5.71
C LEU A 11 38.42 16.53 4.60
N LEU A 12 39.32 15.80 3.97
CA LEU A 12 38.97 14.82 2.94
C LEU A 12 38.13 13.66 3.51
N TYR A 13 38.47 13.19 4.71
CA TYR A 13 37.69 12.15 5.39
C TYR A 13 36.28 12.63 5.74
N GLU A 14 36.13 13.86 6.25
CA GLU A 14 34.82 14.44 6.54
C GLU A 14 33.98 14.63 5.27
N ALA A 15 34.59 15.13 4.20
CA ALA A 15 33.94 15.28 2.91
C ALA A 15 33.47 13.92 2.35
N TYR A 16 34.35 12.91 2.40
CA TYR A 16 34.02 11.55 1.97
C TYR A 16 32.90 10.94 2.81
N LYS A 17 32.98 11.06 4.14
CA LYS A 17 31.95 10.56 5.07
C LYS A 17 30.59 11.19 4.79
N THR A 18 30.57 12.50 4.60
CA THR A 18 29.35 13.25 4.29
C THR A 18 28.76 12.82 2.95
N HIS A 19 29.59 12.71 1.92
CA HIS A 19 29.18 12.22 0.61
C HIS A 19 28.62 10.80 0.68
N SER A 20 29.30 9.90 1.38
CA SER A 20 28.87 8.52 1.57
C SER A 20 27.50 8.42 2.25
N GLU A 21 27.25 9.23 3.29
CA GLU A 21 25.94 9.27 3.94
C GLU A 21 24.85 9.81 3.00
N LEU A 22 25.12 10.86 2.22
CA LEU A 22 24.17 11.38 1.24
C LEU A 22 23.81 10.34 0.18
N VAL A 23 24.80 9.62 -0.34
CA VAL A 23 24.58 8.53 -1.31
C VAL A 23 23.78 7.40 -0.68
N ARG A 24 24.06 7.05 0.59
CA ARG A 24 23.32 6.02 1.31
C ARG A 24 21.85 6.39 1.53
N VAL A 25 21.57 7.66 1.86
CA VAL A 25 20.20 8.18 1.98
C VAL A 25 19.51 8.16 0.63
N ALA A 26 20.11 8.71 -0.42
CA ALA A 26 19.53 8.73 -1.76
C ALA A 26 19.22 7.31 -2.27
N ARG A 27 20.11 6.33 -2.03
CA ARG A 27 19.89 4.93 -2.40
C ARG A 27 18.69 4.34 -1.65
N ARG A 28 18.54 4.65 -0.37
CA ARG A 28 17.39 4.19 0.44
C ARG A 28 16.10 4.78 -0.10
N ASP A 29 16.08 6.06 -0.42
CA ASP A 29 14.89 6.75 -0.90
C ASP A 29 14.45 6.19 -2.26
N VAL A 30 15.40 6.00 -3.19
CA VAL A 30 15.13 5.34 -4.47
C VAL A 30 14.60 3.92 -4.27
N HIS A 31 15.18 3.15 -3.35
CA HIS A 31 14.70 1.80 -3.06
C HIS A 31 13.26 1.79 -2.53
N ASN A 32 12.93 2.71 -1.62
CA ASN A 32 11.57 2.85 -1.10
C ASN A 32 10.57 3.23 -2.21
N LEU A 33 10.94 4.16 -3.10
CA LEU A 33 10.10 4.55 -4.23
C LEU A 33 9.85 3.37 -5.19
N LEU A 34 10.87 2.55 -5.45
CA LEU A 34 10.72 1.33 -6.25
C LEU A 34 9.77 0.33 -5.60
N LEU A 35 9.93 0.07 -4.29
CA LEU A 35 9.05 -0.82 -3.55
C LEU A 35 7.59 -0.35 -3.57
N GLU A 36 7.36 0.96 -3.41
CA GLU A 36 6.03 1.53 -3.42
C GLU A 36 5.36 1.40 -4.81
N GLU A 37 6.11 1.62 -5.88
CA GLU A 37 5.62 1.42 -7.25
C GLU A 37 5.22 -0.04 -7.50
N GLU A 38 6.12 -0.98 -7.19
CA GLU A 38 5.86 -2.42 -7.34
C GLU A 38 4.65 -2.86 -6.50
N TRP A 39 4.52 -2.35 -5.28
CA TRP A 39 3.36 -2.59 -4.44
C TRP A 39 2.06 -2.07 -5.07
N ARG A 40 2.08 -0.85 -5.63
CA ARG A 40 0.90 -0.28 -6.30
C ARG A 40 0.52 -1.10 -7.54
N ILE A 41 1.48 -1.56 -8.32
CA ILE A 41 1.24 -2.45 -9.48
C ILE A 41 0.61 -3.77 -9.00
N ALA A 42 1.20 -4.41 -7.99
CA ALA A 42 0.69 -5.66 -7.44
C ALA A 42 -0.73 -5.54 -6.89
N MET A 43 -1.03 -4.45 -6.18
CA MET A 43 -2.38 -4.17 -5.67
C MET A 43 -3.40 -3.97 -6.79
N ARG A 44 -3.05 -3.22 -7.85
CA ARG A 44 -3.92 -3.04 -9.02
C ARG A 44 -4.15 -4.36 -9.75
N ALA A 45 -3.09 -5.13 -10.00
CA ALA A 45 -3.18 -6.44 -10.65
C ALA A 45 -4.09 -7.39 -9.85
N ARG A 46 -3.89 -7.47 -8.54
CA ARG A 46 -4.77 -8.24 -7.65
C ARG A 46 -6.21 -7.75 -7.72
N HIS A 47 -6.44 -6.45 -7.65
CA HIS A 47 -7.78 -5.87 -7.76
C HIS A 47 -8.47 -6.31 -9.06
N TYR A 48 -7.82 -6.12 -10.21
CA TYR A 48 -8.38 -6.52 -11.50
C TYR A 48 -8.66 -8.02 -11.62
N LEU A 49 -7.75 -8.86 -11.13
CA LEU A 49 -7.98 -10.31 -11.10
C LEU A 49 -9.17 -10.66 -10.20
N THR A 50 -9.25 -10.07 -9.00
CA THR A 50 -10.36 -10.35 -8.09
C THR A 50 -11.69 -9.85 -8.62
N THR A 51 -11.77 -8.65 -9.20
CA THR A 51 -13.01 -8.10 -9.75
C THR A 51 -13.51 -8.87 -10.96
N GLN A 52 -12.62 -9.40 -11.79
CA GLN A 52 -13.00 -10.32 -12.88
C GLN A 52 -13.54 -11.66 -12.37
N CYS A 53 -13.15 -12.08 -11.17
CA CYS A 53 -13.66 -13.28 -10.51
C CYS A 53 -14.92 -13.03 -9.66
N LEU A 54 -15.39 -11.80 -9.53
CA LEU A 54 -16.65 -11.52 -8.84
C LEU A 54 -17.81 -11.79 -9.79
N ASP A 55 -18.82 -12.51 -9.30
CA ASP A 55 -20.09 -12.66 -10.01
C ASP A 55 -20.72 -11.29 -10.27
N VAL A 56 -21.56 -11.21 -11.30
CA VAL A 56 -22.36 -10.01 -11.60
C VAL A 56 -23.09 -9.59 -10.33
N PRO A 57 -23.04 -8.30 -9.91
CA PRO A 57 -23.76 -7.84 -8.75
C PRO A 57 -25.24 -8.23 -8.89
N CYS A 58 -25.69 -9.19 -8.09
CA CYS A 58 -27.07 -9.62 -8.08
C CYS A 58 -27.78 -8.95 -6.90
N PRO A 59 -29.03 -8.48 -7.08
CA PRO A 59 -29.83 -8.03 -5.95
C PRO A 59 -29.94 -9.18 -4.96
N SER A 60 -29.41 -8.97 -3.75
CA SER A 60 -29.59 -9.96 -2.71
C SER A 60 -31.07 -10.05 -2.35
N SER A 61 -31.53 -11.22 -1.92
CA SER A 61 -32.91 -11.38 -1.47
C SER A 61 -33.29 -10.38 -0.38
N TRP A 62 -32.31 -9.94 0.43
CA TRP A 62 -32.46 -8.90 1.44
C TRP A 62 -32.67 -7.50 0.85
N MET A 63 -31.96 -7.14 -0.22
CA MET A 63 -32.19 -5.86 -0.92
C MET A 63 -33.59 -5.82 -1.53
N THR A 64 -34.02 -6.90 -2.18
CA THR A 64 -35.37 -7.00 -2.75
C THR A 64 -36.46 -6.95 -1.66
N LEU A 65 -36.24 -7.59 -0.51
CA LEU A 65 -37.12 -7.51 0.66
C LEU A 65 -37.19 -6.10 1.24
N PHE A 66 -36.06 -5.38 1.27
CA PHE A 66 -36.02 -4.03 1.79
C PHE A 66 -36.72 -3.03 0.86
N ASP A 67 -36.45 -3.12 -0.45
CA ASP A 67 -36.99 -2.17 -1.43
C ASP A 67 -38.46 -2.41 -1.76
N CYS A 68 -38.93 -3.67 -1.71
CA CYS A 68 -40.27 -4.06 -2.18
C CYS A 68 -41.06 -4.91 -1.18
N GLY A 69 -40.50 -5.28 -0.04
CA GLY A 69 -41.15 -6.15 0.94
C GLY A 69 -42.06 -5.38 1.90
N THR A 70 -42.94 -6.14 2.55
CA THR A 70 -43.79 -5.66 3.65
C THR A 70 -43.29 -6.22 4.99
N ASP A 71 -43.74 -5.64 6.11
CA ASP A 71 -43.37 -6.07 7.45
C ASP A 71 -43.57 -7.59 7.68
N ILE A 72 -44.58 -8.18 7.03
CA ILE A 72 -44.86 -9.62 7.09
C ILE A 72 -43.76 -10.44 6.40
N ASN A 73 -43.22 -9.95 5.28
CA ASN A 73 -42.12 -10.62 4.57
C ASN A 73 -40.83 -10.60 5.39
N PHE A 74 -40.58 -9.53 6.15
CA PHE A 74 -39.42 -9.45 7.06
C PHE A 74 -39.52 -10.45 8.21
N LEU A 75 -40.70 -10.59 8.83
CA LEU A 75 -40.95 -11.55 9.90
C LEU A 75 -40.79 -13.01 9.44
N SER A 76 -41.20 -13.33 8.21
CA SER A 76 -41.02 -14.70 7.68
C SER A 76 -39.59 -15.00 7.28
N ALA A 77 -38.88 -14.03 6.69
CA ALA A 77 -37.48 -14.21 6.28
C ALA A 77 -36.56 -14.39 7.50
N THR A 78 -36.78 -13.62 8.57
CA THR A 78 -36.01 -13.75 9.82
C THR A 78 -36.33 -15.03 10.60
N SER A 79 -37.54 -15.57 10.51
CA SER A 79 -37.89 -16.83 11.18
C SER A 79 -37.32 -18.06 10.48
N LEU A 80 -37.13 -18.02 9.16
CA LEU A 80 -36.58 -19.11 8.35
C LEU A 80 -35.05 -19.23 8.43
N THR A 81 -34.35 -18.22 8.95
CA THR A 81 -32.89 -18.22 9.12
C THR A 81 -32.43 -18.71 10.51
N ARG A 82 -33.33 -19.25 11.34
CA ARG A 82 -33.05 -19.73 12.71
C ARG A 82 -33.21 -21.23 12.83
#